data_AF-A0A2T7PMC6-F1
#
_entry.id   AF-A0A2T7PMC6-F1
#
_cell.length_a   1.000
_cell.length_b   1.000
_cell.length_c   1.000
_cell.angle_alpha   90.00
_cell.angle_beta   90.00
_cell.angle_gamma   90.00
#
_symmetry.space_group_name_H-M   'P 1'
#
loop_
_entity.id
_entity.type
_entity.pdbx_description
1 polymer ?
#
loop_
_entity_poly.entity_id
_entity_poly.type
_entity_poly.pdbx_seq_one_letter_code
_entity_poly.pdbx_strand_id
1 'polypeptide(L)'
;MDDDIARPVAMVQAEDADSGLNGQLQFIVTARNDSGRFDVDANSGEVFITRALGSGDINTYRLQVLVQDSGSPPLPAVRPLTIWVHAGNGTGGQSGAQVGDHYLLITLAIVCITIILSAVIVLIIVVMRRMDRRHKGRVAPMHIHNTRVLGSYADTVKADNMHNECVDGIHEKEWGGGGFETFRERP
;
A
#
# COMPACT_ATOMS: atom_id res chain seq x y z
N MET A 1 21.61 -23.41 -23.51
CA MET A 1 21.65 -24.31 -22.34
C MET A 1 20.39 -24.03 -21.57
N ASP A 2 19.54 -25.03 -21.38
CA ASP A 2 18.28 -24.88 -20.65
C ASP A 2 18.57 -24.68 -19.15
N ASP A 3 18.45 -23.45 -18.67
CA ASP A 3 18.84 -23.01 -17.31
C ASP A 3 17.97 -23.63 -16.19
N ASP A 4 16.91 -24.33 -16.56
CA ASP A 4 15.97 -24.95 -15.61
C ASP A 4 16.37 -26.38 -15.21
N ILE A 5 17.21 -27.07 -15.99
CA ILE A 5 17.57 -28.47 -15.70
C ILE A 5 18.49 -28.54 -14.48
N ALA A 6 18.24 -29.52 -13.60
CA ALA A 6 18.95 -29.71 -12.34
C ALA A 6 18.82 -28.54 -11.34
N ARG A 7 17.94 -27.57 -11.60
CA ARG A 7 17.64 -26.52 -10.63
C ARG A 7 16.75 -27.10 -9.52
N PRO A 8 17.11 -26.94 -8.23
CA PRO A 8 16.23 -27.33 -7.14
C PRO A 8 14.99 -26.45 -7.12
N VAL A 9 13.81 -27.06 -6.98
CA VAL A 9 12.50 -26.40 -6.96
C VAL A 9 11.72 -26.65 -5.67
N ALA A 10 12.05 -27.71 -4.94
CA ALA A 10 11.49 -28.00 -3.62
C ALA A 10 12.48 -28.86 -2.81
N MET A 11 12.22 -29.00 -1.51
CA MET A 11 12.98 -29.85 -0.60
C MET A 11 12.00 -30.71 0.18
N VAL A 12 12.22 -32.02 0.20
CA VAL A 12 11.48 -32.95 1.06
C VAL A 12 12.29 -33.16 2.32
N GLN A 13 11.72 -32.79 3.47
CA GLN A 13 12.33 -33.01 4.77
C GLN A 13 11.69 -34.20 5.47
N ALA A 14 12.54 -35.03 6.07
CA ALA A 14 12.15 -36.14 6.92
C ALA A 14 13.22 -36.31 8.00
N GLU A 15 12.79 -36.78 9.17
CA GLU A 15 13.64 -36.97 10.34
C GLU A 15 13.36 -38.35 10.92
N ASP A 16 14.42 -39.04 11.30
CA ASP A 16 14.37 -40.30 12.04
C ASP A 16 15.16 -40.11 13.34
N ALA A 17 14.61 -40.60 14.45
CA ALA A 17 15.20 -40.45 15.78
C ALA A 17 16.31 -41.47 16.05
N ASP A 18 16.42 -42.50 15.21
CA ASP A 18 17.41 -43.55 15.35
C ASP A 18 18.81 -43.09 14.90
N SER A 19 19.82 -43.81 15.38
CA SER A 19 21.22 -43.57 15.02
C SER A 19 21.74 -44.60 14.03
N GLY A 20 22.77 -44.23 13.27
CA GLY A 20 23.37 -45.12 12.28
C GLY A 20 22.45 -45.37 11.08
N LEU A 21 22.43 -46.61 10.57
CA LEU A 21 21.69 -46.95 9.35
C LEU A 21 20.17 -46.76 9.47
N ASN A 22 19.60 -46.97 10.66
CA ASN A 22 18.17 -46.73 10.92
C ASN A 22 17.83 -45.23 10.91
N GLY A 23 18.82 -44.35 11.12
CA GLY A 23 18.64 -42.90 10.98
C GLY A 23 18.94 -42.37 9.58
N GLN A 24 19.48 -43.21 8.68
CA GLN A 24 19.94 -42.80 7.36
C GLN A 24 18.80 -42.91 6.34
N LEU A 25 18.20 -41.78 6.03
CA LEU A 25 17.06 -41.68 5.13
C LEU A 25 17.45 -41.64 3.66
N GLN A 26 16.62 -42.25 2.83
CA GLN A 26 16.68 -42.19 1.37
C GLN A 26 15.34 -41.76 0.78
N PHE A 27 15.38 -40.87 -0.22
CA PHE A 27 14.21 -40.28 -0.88
C PHE A 27 14.05 -40.83 -2.30
N ILE A 28 12.82 -41.22 -2.68
CA ILE A 28 12.53 -41.82 -3.99
C ILE A 28 11.16 -41.35 -4.49
N VAL A 29 11.05 -40.90 -5.74
CA VAL A 29 9.75 -40.71 -6.39
C VAL A 29 9.21 -42.06 -6.87
N THR A 30 8.11 -42.55 -6.26
CA THR A 30 7.60 -43.91 -6.53
C THR A 30 6.40 -43.96 -7.46
N ALA A 31 5.61 -42.90 -7.55
CA ALA A 31 4.42 -42.87 -8.39
C ALA A 31 3.97 -41.46 -8.78
N ARG A 32 3.04 -41.42 -9.74
CA ARG A 32 2.42 -40.21 -10.30
C ARG A 32 3.41 -39.22 -10.93
N ASN A 33 4.61 -39.69 -11.27
CA ASN A 33 5.56 -38.94 -12.09
C ASN A 33 5.33 -39.20 -13.58
N ASP A 34 4.06 -39.18 -14.02
CA ASP A 34 3.68 -39.60 -15.38
C ASP A 34 4.32 -38.72 -16.47
N SER A 35 4.70 -37.50 -16.08
CA SER A 35 5.39 -36.53 -16.93
C SER A 35 6.91 -36.66 -16.93
N GLY A 36 7.48 -37.37 -15.95
CA GLY A 36 8.93 -37.52 -15.76
C GLY A 36 9.71 -36.22 -15.61
N ARG A 37 9.06 -35.10 -15.27
CA ARG A 37 9.66 -33.75 -15.26
C ARG A 37 10.41 -33.39 -13.99
N PHE A 38 10.16 -34.12 -12.93
CA PHE A 38 10.72 -33.89 -11.61
C PHE A 38 11.30 -35.18 -11.08
N ASP A 39 12.39 -35.07 -10.33
CA ASP A 39 12.98 -36.16 -9.57
C ASP A 39 13.52 -35.64 -8.25
N VAL A 40 13.89 -36.54 -7.34
CA VAL A 40 14.40 -36.20 -6.01
C VAL A 40 15.81 -36.76 -5.83
N ASP A 41 16.70 -35.97 -5.25
CA ASP A 41 18.00 -36.46 -4.81
C ASP A 41 17.82 -37.39 -3.62
N ALA A 42 18.39 -38.60 -3.74
CA ALA A 42 18.17 -39.66 -2.77
C ALA A 42 18.72 -39.35 -1.37
N ASN A 43 19.70 -38.46 -1.23
CA ASN A 43 20.34 -38.17 0.06
C ASN A 43 19.90 -36.84 0.65
N SER A 44 19.74 -35.80 -0.17
CA SER A 44 19.37 -34.46 0.30
C SER A 44 17.86 -34.25 0.38
N GLY A 45 17.08 -35.01 -0.40
CA GLY A 45 15.64 -34.76 -0.56
C GLY A 45 15.33 -33.56 -1.48
N GLU A 46 16.33 -33.03 -2.19
CA GLU A 46 16.14 -31.93 -3.14
C GLU A 46 15.37 -32.42 -4.36
N VAL A 47 14.26 -31.75 -4.65
CA VAL A 47 13.47 -32.01 -5.86
C VAL A 47 13.95 -31.08 -6.95
N PHE A 48 14.31 -31.65 -8.10
CA PHE A 48 14.86 -30.91 -9.22
C PHE A 48 14.15 -31.24 -10.53
N ILE A 49 14.30 -30.35 -11.50
CA ILE A 49 13.74 -30.51 -12.84
C ILE A 49 14.67 -31.39 -13.67
N THR A 50 14.14 -32.46 -14.27
CA THR A 50 14.92 -33.40 -15.11
C THR A 50 15.01 -32.96 -16.57
N ARG A 51 14.10 -32.10 -17.02
CA ARG A 51 14.03 -31.58 -18.38
C ARG A 51 13.44 -30.18 -18.39
N ALA A 52 13.96 -29.31 -19.26
CA ALA A 52 13.48 -27.95 -19.47
C ALA A 52 11.94 -27.85 -19.51
N LEU A 53 11.39 -26.91 -18.74
CA LEU A 53 9.97 -26.63 -18.70
C LEU A 53 9.62 -25.61 -19.79
N GLY A 54 8.66 -25.93 -20.65
CA GLY A 54 8.15 -25.03 -21.67
C GLY A 54 6.75 -24.49 -21.33
N SER A 55 6.21 -23.67 -22.22
CA SER A 55 4.82 -23.17 -22.09
C SER A 55 3.77 -24.28 -22.08
N GLY A 56 4.07 -25.45 -22.64
CA GLY A 56 3.20 -26.64 -22.59
C GLY A 56 3.19 -27.36 -21.24
N ASP A 57 4.08 -26.97 -20.32
CA ASP A 57 4.26 -27.61 -19.01
C ASP A 57 3.59 -26.85 -17.86
N ILE A 58 2.81 -25.82 -18.19
CA ILE A 58 1.97 -25.11 -17.25
C ILE A 58 0.87 -26.07 -16.77
N ASN A 59 1.09 -26.70 -15.63
CA ASN A 59 0.18 -27.69 -15.06
C ASN A 59 0.43 -27.88 -13.55
N THR A 60 -0.47 -28.63 -12.92
CA THR A 60 -0.28 -29.16 -11.57
C THR A 60 0.24 -30.59 -11.64
N TYR A 61 1.43 -30.82 -11.08
CA TYR A 61 2.05 -32.13 -10.98
C TYR A 61 1.88 -32.66 -9.57
N ARG A 62 1.48 -33.93 -9.44
CA ARG A 62 1.32 -34.60 -8.15
C ARG A 62 2.23 -35.81 -8.13
N LEU A 63 3.22 -35.84 -7.26
CA LEU A 63 4.17 -36.93 -7.11
C LEU A 63 3.90 -37.68 -5.80
N GLN A 64 4.29 -38.95 -5.72
CA GLN A 64 4.43 -39.66 -4.45
C GLN A 64 5.92 -39.86 -4.15
N VAL A 65 6.36 -39.33 -3.01
CA VAL A 65 7.72 -39.48 -2.51
C VAL A 65 7.71 -40.52 -1.40
N LEU A 66 8.50 -41.56 -1.57
CA LEU A 66 8.84 -42.53 -0.56
C LEU A 66 10.10 -42.04 0.16
N VAL A 67 10.08 -42.12 1.49
CA VAL A 67 11.24 -41.93 2.34
C VAL A 67 11.42 -43.23 3.13
N GLN A 68 12.62 -43.80 3.16
CA GLN A 68 12.89 -45.00 3.95
C GLN A 68 14.25 -44.89 4.62
N ASP A 69 14.37 -45.46 5.80
CA ASP A 69 15.68 -45.65 6.43
C ASP A 69 16.51 -46.72 5.69
N SER A 70 17.78 -46.85 6.09
CA SER A 70 18.69 -47.88 5.59
C SER A 70 18.78 -49.07 6.56
N GLY A 71 17.77 -49.25 7.41
CA GLY A 71 17.66 -50.34 8.37
C GLY A 71 17.44 -51.70 7.72
N SER A 72 17.48 -52.75 8.54
CA SER A 72 17.21 -54.13 8.09
C SER A 72 16.20 -54.81 9.05
N PRO A 73 14.89 -54.86 8.71
CA PRO A 73 14.29 -54.38 7.46
C PRO A 73 14.16 -52.84 7.41
N PRO A 74 14.10 -52.23 6.22
CA PRO A 74 13.90 -50.79 6.09
C PRO A 74 12.46 -50.38 6.42
N LEU A 75 12.28 -49.21 7.01
CA LEU A 75 10.95 -48.66 7.34
C LEU A 75 10.54 -47.53 6.38
N PRO A 76 9.50 -47.74 5.55
CA PRO A 76 9.05 -46.75 4.57
C PRO A 76 7.97 -45.79 5.10
N ALA A 77 8.03 -44.54 4.65
CA ALA A 77 7.01 -43.51 4.79
C ALA A 77 6.71 -42.89 3.42
N VAL A 78 5.43 -42.78 3.04
CA VAL A 78 5.02 -42.21 1.75
C VAL A 78 4.31 -40.89 1.95
N ARG A 79 4.70 -39.86 1.19
CA ARG A 79 4.12 -38.52 1.23
C ARG A 79 3.79 -37.99 -0.17
N PRO A 80 2.60 -37.37 -0.36
CA PRO A 80 2.28 -36.70 -1.61
C PRO A 80 2.99 -35.34 -1.71
N LEU A 81 3.52 -35.02 -2.89
CA LEU A 81 4.10 -33.73 -3.22
C LEU A 81 3.33 -33.12 -4.39
N THR A 82 2.86 -31.89 -4.26
CA THR A 82 2.18 -31.16 -5.35
C THR A 82 3.04 -29.99 -5.80
N ILE A 83 3.33 -29.92 -7.11
CA ILE A 83 4.12 -28.86 -7.73
C ILE A 83 3.23 -28.13 -8.72
N TRP A 84 3.14 -26.81 -8.59
CA TRP A 84 2.40 -25.96 -9.52
C TRP A 84 3.37 -25.24 -10.44
N VAL A 85 3.23 -25.47 -11.75
CA VAL A 85 3.98 -24.76 -12.77
C VAL A 85 3.06 -23.72 -13.39
N HIS A 86 3.50 -22.45 -13.36
CA HIS A 86 2.76 -21.32 -13.89
C HIS A 86 3.54 -20.67 -15.04
N ALA A 87 2.83 -19.98 -15.94
CA ALA A 87 3.47 -19.13 -16.93
C ALA A 87 4.29 -18.06 -16.19
N GLY A 88 5.61 -18.09 -16.37
CA GLY A 88 6.43 -16.94 -16.02
C GLY A 88 6.10 -15.82 -17.00
N ASN A 89 5.43 -14.77 -16.53
CA ASN A 89 5.54 -13.49 -17.24
C ASN A 89 7.00 -13.10 -17.12
N GLY A 90 7.73 -13.07 -18.24
CA GLY A 90 9.17 -12.82 -18.25
C GLY A 90 9.55 -11.47 -17.65
N THR A 91 9.66 -11.41 -16.33
CA THR A 91 10.47 -10.45 -15.59
C THR A 91 11.78 -11.14 -15.21
N GLY A 92 12.35 -11.89 -16.15
CA GLY A 92 13.70 -12.44 -16.03
C GLY A 92 14.67 -11.27 -16.10
N GLY A 93 15.23 -10.88 -14.94
CA GLY A 93 16.26 -9.86 -14.85
C GLY A 93 15.86 -8.60 -14.08
N GLN A 94 15.25 -8.72 -12.90
CA GLN A 94 15.53 -7.77 -11.84
C GLN A 94 15.97 -8.54 -10.60
N SER A 95 17.28 -8.76 -10.52
CA SER A 95 17.97 -9.01 -9.27
C SER A 95 17.39 -8.09 -8.20
N GLY A 96 17.10 -8.62 -6.99
CA GLY A 96 16.43 -7.93 -5.89
C GLY A 96 17.19 -6.71 -5.33
N ALA A 97 17.33 -5.67 -6.14
CA ALA A 97 18.03 -4.42 -5.87
C ALA A 97 17.28 -3.22 -6.46
N GLN A 98 15.94 -3.27 -6.54
CA GLN A 98 15.18 -2.12 -7.08
C GLN A 98 13.84 -1.84 -6.39
N VAL A 99 13.20 -2.82 -5.74
CA VAL A 99 12.00 -2.54 -4.94
C VAL A 99 12.37 -1.80 -3.64
N GLY A 100 13.49 -2.15 -2.99
CA GLY A 100 13.98 -1.44 -1.80
C GLY A 100 14.45 0.00 -2.07
N ASP A 101 14.91 0.28 -3.28
CA ASP A 101 15.48 1.58 -3.64
C ASP A 101 14.39 2.65 -3.77
N HIS A 102 13.22 2.30 -4.30
CA HIS A 102 12.10 3.24 -4.40
C HIS A 102 11.54 3.62 -3.02
N TYR A 103 11.44 2.69 -2.07
CA TYR A 103 11.02 3.02 -0.70
C TYR A 103 12.07 3.84 0.06
N LEU A 104 13.37 3.56 -0.15
CA LEU A 104 14.46 4.34 0.42
C LEU A 104 14.46 5.78 -0.14
N LEU A 105 14.27 5.93 -1.45
CA LEU A 105 14.17 7.25 -2.09
C LEU A 105 12.94 8.02 -1.61
N ILE A 106 11.77 7.38 -1.51
CA ILE A 106 10.54 8.02 -1.01
C ILE A 106 10.71 8.46 0.46
N THR A 107 11.25 7.59 1.31
CA THR A 107 11.48 7.91 2.74
C THR A 107 12.49 9.04 2.90
N LEU A 108 13.59 9.03 2.15
CA LEU A 108 14.58 10.11 2.16
C LEU A 108 13.97 11.44 1.72
N ALA A 109 13.16 11.45 0.66
CA ALA A 109 12.50 12.67 0.18
C ALA A 109 11.58 13.29 1.24
N ILE A 110 10.78 12.47 1.93
CA ILE A 110 9.89 12.92 3.01
C ILE A 110 10.71 13.49 4.18
N VAL A 111 11.76 12.80 4.62
CA VAL A 111 12.63 13.26 5.72
C VAL A 111 13.28 14.60 5.37
N CYS A 112 13.79 14.76 4.15
CA CYS A 112 14.35 16.03 3.70
C CYS A 112 13.32 17.17 3.73
N ILE A 113 12.10 16.94 3.23
CA ILE A 113 11.04 17.95 3.24
C ILE A 113 10.68 18.35 4.67
N THR A 114 10.53 17.40 5.58
CA THR A 114 10.20 17.69 6.99
C THR A 114 11.30 18.50 7.68
N ILE A 115 12.58 18.18 7.43
CA ILE A 115 13.71 18.96 7.94
C ILE A 115 13.68 20.38 7.37
N ILE A 116 13.51 20.55 6.06
CA ILE A 116 13.46 21.87 5.41
C ILE A 116 12.30 22.70 5.95
N LEU A 117 11.09 22.15 6.02
CA LEU A 117 9.93 22.84 6.57
C LEU A 117 10.15 23.23 8.03
N SER A 118 10.74 22.35 8.85
CA SER A 118 11.06 22.67 10.25
C SER A 118 12.04 23.84 10.37
N ALA A 119 13.09 23.88 9.55
CA ALA A 119 14.08 24.94 9.55
C ALA A 119 13.47 26.28 9.11
N VAL A 120 12.60 26.26 8.08
CA VAL A 120 11.88 27.45 7.61
C VAL A 120 10.94 27.98 8.68
N ILE A 121 10.17 27.11 9.35
CA ILE A 121 9.28 27.50 10.44
C ILE A 121 10.08 28.13 11.60
N VAL A 122 11.18 27.50 12.01
CA VAL A 122 12.05 28.05 13.06
C VAL A 122 12.65 29.40 12.66
N LEU A 123 13.11 29.52 11.41
CA LEU A 123 13.65 30.78 10.89
C LEU A 123 12.60 31.89 10.92
N ILE A 124 11.37 31.61 10.49
CA ILE A 124 10.26 32.55 10.55
C ILE A 124 10.02 32.97 12.01
N ILE A 125 9.97 32.04 12.96
CA ILE A 125 9.79 32.35 14.39
C ILE A 125 10.93 33.25 14.90
N VAL A 126 12.18 32.96 14.54
CA VAL A 126 13.35 33.76 14.95
C VAL A 126 13.30 35.17 14.35
N VAL A 127 12.94 35.28 13.07
CA VAL A 127 12.81 36.57 12.38
C VAL A 127 11.65 37.37 12.97
N MET A 128 10.48 36.75 13.16
CA MET A 128 9.33 37.38 13.81
C MET A 128 9.70 37.84 15.22
N ARG A 129 10.39 37.02 16.03
CA ARG A 129 10.88 37.42 17.35
C ARG A 129 11.91 38.55 17.29
N ARG A 130 12.79 38.54 16.30
CA ARG A 130 13.79 39.61 16.10
C ARG A 130 13.11 40.90 15.65
N MET A 131 12.06 40.81 14.84
CA MET A 131 11.29 41.93 14.33
C MET A 131 10.35 42.52 15.39
N ASP A 132 9.72 41.69 16.22
CA ASP A 132 8.90 42.14 17.35
C ASP A 132 9.75 42.85 18.42
N ARG A 133 10.95 42.33 18.69
CA ARG A 133 11.95 43.05 19.49
C ARG A 133 12.32 44.42 18.91
N ARG A 134 12.24 44.60 17.58
CA ARG A 134 12.43 45.92 16.95
C ARG A 134 11.17 46.80 17.00
N HIS A 135 9.96 46.21 17.06
CA HIS A 135 8.70 46.96 17.19
C HIS A 135 8.48 47.49 18.62
N LYS A 136 8.88 46.74 19.64
CA LYS A 136 8.74 47.14 21.05
C LYS A 136 9.60 48.36 21.47
N GLY A 137 10.46 48.87 20.56
CA GLY A 137 11.24 50.09 20.75
C GLY A 137 10.67 51.35 20.09
N ARG A 138 9.51 51.30 19.42
CA ARG A 138 8.94 52.46 18.68
C ARG A 138 7.60 52.98 19.21
N VAL A 139 7.07 52.41 20.29
CA VAL A 139 5.80 52.86 20.87
C VAL A 139 6.05 53.32 22.31
N ALA A 140 6.42 54.60 22.46
CA ALA A 140 6.34 55.30 23.74
C ALA A 140 4.85 55.54 24.10
N PRO A 141 4.47 55.61 25.39
CA PRO A 141 3.07 55.78 25.78
C PRO A 141 2.53 57.13 25.30
N MET A 142 1.45 57.10 24.52
CA MET A 142 0.76 58.30 24.03
C MET A 142 -0.05 58.92 25.19
N HIS A 143 0.33 60.13 25.61
CA HIS A 143 -0.41 60.91 26.60
C HIS A 143 -1.72 61.41 25.98
N ILE A 144 -2.85 60.99 26.55
CA ILE A 144 -4.19 61.39 26.11
C ILE A 144 -4.51 62.77 26.71
N HIS A 145 -4.64 63.80 25.88
CA HIS A 145 -5.34 65.03 26.26
C HIS A 145 -6.80 64.91 25.82
N ASN A 146 -7.71 64.99 26.79
CA ASN A 146 -9.14 65.01 26.54
C ASN A 146 -9.61 66.47 26.44
N THR A 147 -10.08 66.89 25.27
CA THR A 147 -10.82 68.15 25.13
C THR A 147 -12.14 67.87 24.45
N ARG A 148 -13.22 68.08 25.21
CA ARG A 148 -14.61 68.07 24.77
C ARG A 148 -15.07 69.52 24.57
N VAL A 149 -16.13 69.66 23.76
CA VAL A 149 -17.09 70.79 23.63
C VAL A 149 -16.84 71.72 22.44
N LEU A 150 -17.79 72.18 21.60
CA LEU A 150 -19.15 71.83 21.09
C LEU A 150 -19.42 72.89 20.00
N GLY A 151 -20.33 72.61 19.04
CA GLY A 151 -21.02 73.61 18.20
C GLY A 151 -20.81 73.37 16.69
N SER A 152 -21.76 72.84 15.90
CA SER A 152 -23.17 73.18 15.63
C SER A 152 -23.37 74.23 14.54
N TYR A 153 -24.36 73.93 13.68
CA TYR A 153 -25.14 74.84 12.82
C TYR A 153 -24.56 75.06 11.41
N ALA A 154 -24.97 74.28 10.41
CA ALA A 154 -26.24 74.32 9.64
C ALA A 154 -26.05 75.12 8.35
N ASP A 155 -26.22 74.48 7.20
CA ASP A 155 -26.61 75.16 5.96
C ASP A 155 -27.52 74.25 5.11
N THR A 156 -28.81 74.54 5.28
CA THR A 156 -29.91 74.62 4.30
C THR A 156 -30.04 73.58 3.19
N VAL A 157 -31.07 72.76 3.41
CA VAL A 157 -31.98 72.14 2.43
C VAL A 157 -32.69 73.21 1.58
N LYS A 158 -32.65 73.12 0.24
CA LYS A 158 -33.81 73.31 -0.67
C LYS A 158 -33.45 73.22 -2.15
N ALA A 159 -34.06 72.24 -2.82
CA ALA A 159 -34.60 72.24 -4.20
C ALA A 159 -34.52 70.80 -4.73
N ASP A 160 -35.52 70.15 -5.31
CA ASP A 160 -36.95 70.37 -5.39
C ASP A 160 -37.57 68.98 -5.59
N ASN A 161 -38.79 68.84 -5.07
CA ASN A 161 -39.60 67.65 -5.11
C ASN A 161 -40.22 67.49 -6.51
N MET A 162 -39.98 66.38 -7.20
CA MET A 162 -40.88 65.93 -8.26
C MET A 162 -41.22 64.46 -8.05
N HIS A 163 -42.45 64.26 -7.60
CA HIS A 163 -43.16 63.00 -7.50
C HIS A 163 -43.17 62.25 -8.84
N ASN A 164 -43.03 60.92 -8.79
CA ASN A 164 -44.19 60.04 -8.99
C ASN A 164 -43.86 58.59 -8.66
N GLU A 165 -44.78 57.99 -7.92
CA GLU A 165 -44.81 56.60 -7.49
C GLU A 165 -45.28 55.64 -8.60
N CYS A 166 -45.10 54.33 -8.31
CA CYS A 166 -46.01 53.21 -8.63
C CYS A 166 -46.03 52.75 -10.11
N VAL A 167 -46.09 51.46 -10.49
CA VAL A 167 -46.51 50.23 -9.79
C VAL A 167 -46.26 49.00 -10.72
N ASP A 168 -46.35 47.80 -10.13
CA ASP A 168 -46.65 46.47 -10.70
C ASP A 168 -45.61 45.57 -11.37
N GLY A 169 -45.63 44.29 -10.97
CA GLY A 169 -44.94 43.20 -11.66
C GLY A 169 -44.79 41.86 -10.92
N ILE A 170 -45.86 41.37 -10.29
CA ILE A 170 -46.03 39.98 -9.81
C ILE A 170 -45.73 38.92 -10.89
N HIS A 171 -45.00 37.85 -10.53
CA HIS A 171 -45.25 36.50 -11.07
C HIS A 171 -44.67 35.40 -10.16
N GLU A 172 -45.56 34.84 -9.32
CA GLU A 172 -45.46 33.48 -8.79
C GLU A 172 -45.51 32.46 -9.94
N LYS A 173 -44.73 31.39 -9.84
CA LYS A 173 -45.08 30.13 -10.52
C LYS A 173 -44.93 28.97 -9.55
N GLU A 174 -46.09 28.48 -9.14
CA GLU A 174 -46.36 27.22 -8.48
C GLU A 174 -45.74 26.03 -9.24
N TRP A 175 -45.24 25.05 -8.49
CA TRP A 175 -45.25 23.66 -8.92
C TRP A 175 -46.33 22.94 -8.14
N GLY A 176 -47.42 22.60 -8.84
CA GLY A 176 -48.50 21.81 -8.32
C GLY A 176 -48.13 20.33 -8.16
N GLY A 177 -48.65 19.75 -7.09
CA GLY A 177 -49.64 18.66 -7.22
C GLY A 177 -49.11 17.26 -7.54
N GLY A 178 -49.06 16.43 -6.50
CA GLY A 178 -49.01 14.97 -6.55
C GLY A 178 -48.40 14.46 -5.24
N GLY A 179 -49.14 14.12 -4.20
CA GLY A 179 -50.29 13.22 -4.23
C GLY A 179 -49.83 11.89 -3.64
N PHE A 180 -50.12 11.72 -2.36
CA PHE A 180 -49.99 10.56 -1.48
C PHE A 180 -50.06 9.18 -2.17
N GLU A 181 -49.27 8.21 -1.70
CA GLU A 181 -49.79 7.11 -0.87
C GLU A 181 -48.68 6.19 -0.35
N THR A 182 -48.66 6.04 0.98
CA THR A 182 -47.98 4.97 1.70
C THR A 182 -48.94 3.79 1.82
N PHE A 183 -48.51 2.57 1.48
CA PHE A 183 -49.14 1.37 2.04
C PHE A 183 -48.08 0.33 2.41
N ARG A 184 -48.21 -0.17 3.64
CA ARG A 184 -47.32 -1.05 4.37
C ARG A 184 -48.00 -2.42 4.47
N GLU A 185 -47.21 -3.47 4.27
CA GLU A 185 -47.28 -4.81 4.87
C GLU A 185 -48.47 -5.78 4.63
N ARG A 186 -48.07 -6.95 4.07
CA ARG A 186 -48.28 -8.34 4.54
C ARG A 186 -49.66 -9.02 4.38
N PRO A 187 -49.74 -10.37 4.36
CA PRO A 187 -48.74 -11.40 4.70
C PRO A 187 -48.03 -12.10 3.53
#